data_AF-A0A0F7VNN9-F1
#
_entry.id   AF-A0A0F7VNN9-F1
#
_cell.length_a   1.000
_cell.length_b   1.000
_cell.length_c   1.000
_cell.angle_alpha   90.00
_cell.angle_beta   90.00
_cell.angle_gamma   90.00
#
_symmetry.space_group_name_H-M   'P 1'
#
loop_
_entity.id
_entity.type
_entity.pdbx_description
1 polymer ?
#
loop_
_entity_poly.entity_id
_entity_poly.type
_entity_poly.pdbx_seq_one_letter_code
_entity_poly.pdbx_strand_id
1 'polypeptide(L)'
;MTAAGRDPVDVLIRRVDPDVPLPTYEHPGDAGADLRTTVACELAPGERAVLPTGVSVALPEGYAAFVHPRSGLAARCGVALVNAPGTIDAGYRGEIKVIVVNLDPREPVRFERFDRIAQLVVQQVERVRFRQVAELPDSARAEGGFGSTGGHAAVDRKDGASGTSGHAAEGGATGGNRYASVVSDREGQ
;
A
#
# COMPACT_ATOMS: atom_id res chain seq x y z
N MET A 1 11.38 -34.02 -3.12
CA MET A 1 12.26 -32.90 -2.75
C MET A 1 11.52 -32.03 -1.77
N THR A 2 11.74 -32.22 -0.48
CA THR A 2 11.26 -31.31 0.56
C THR A 2 11.98 -29.98 0.37
N ALA A 3 11.24 -28.87 0.28
CA ALA A 3 11.84 -27.56 0.26
C ALA A 3 12.68 -27.43 1.55
N ALA A 4 14.00 -27.29 1.41
CA ALA A 4 14.85 -26.94 2.53
C ALA A 4 14.31 -25.60 3.07
N GLY A 5 13.84 -25.59 4.31
CA GLY A 5 13.34 -24.37 4.94
C GLY A 5 14.43 -23.31 4.88
N ARG A 6 14.11 -22.11 4.40
CA ARG A 6 15.03 -20.97 4.48
C ARG A 6 15.25 -20.65 5.95
N ASP A 7 16.49 -20.37 6.33
CA ASP A 7 16.79 -19.87 7.66
C ASP A 7 16.04 -18.54 7.90
N PRO A 8 15.57 -18.28 9.13
CA PRO A 8 14.94 -17.02 9.48
C PRO A 8 15.90 -15.85 9.25
N VAL A 9 15.36 -14.72 8.79
CA VAL A 9 16.12 -13.47 8.65
C VAL A 9 16.06 -12.72 9.97
N ASP A 10 17.21 -12.47 10.57
CA ASP A 10 17.30 -11.64 11.77
C ASP A 10 17.08 -10.16 11.43
N VAL A 11 16.12 -9.53 12.10
CA VAL A 11 15.85 -8.09 12.03
C VAL A 11 16.07 -7.50 13.41
N LEU A 12 16.96 -6.51 13.51
CA LEU A 12 17.16 -5.83 14.78
C LEU A 12 15.94 -4.95 15.06
N ILE A 13 15.43 -5.02 16.28
CA ILE A 13 14.26 -4.26 16.72
C ILE A 13 14.56 -3.54 18.03
N ARG A 14 14.17 -2.27 18.10
CA ARG A 14 14.20 -1.43 19.30
C ARG A 14 12.77 -1.10 19.68
N ARG A 15 12.43 -1.34 20.94
CA ARG A 15 11.21 -0.81 21.56
C ARG A 15 11.45 0.64 21.99
N VAL A 16 10.78 1.57 21.32
CA VAL A 16 10.73 2.99 21.66
C VAL A 16 9.80 3.19 22.86
N ASP A 17 8.65 2.51 22.86
CA ASP A 17 7.83 2.29 24.05
C ASP A 17 8.28 0.95 24.68
N PRO A 18 8.91 0.93 25.86
CA PRO A 18 9.42 -0.30 26.46
C PRO A 18 8.33 -1.31 26.86
N ASP A 19 7.08 -0.85 26.99
CA ASP A 19 5.95 -1.67 27.43
C ASP A 19 5.28 -2.39 26.25
N VAL A 20 5.51 -1.95 25.00
CA VAL A 20 4.92 -2.61 23.84
C VAL A 20 5.47 -4.03 23.71
N PRO A 21 4.62 -5.05 23.50
CA PRO A 21 5.09 -6.38 23.13
C PRO A 21 5.84 -6.33 21.79
N LEU A 22 6.84 -7.21 21.63
CA LEU A 22 7.45 -7.39 20.31
C LEU A 22 6.40 -7.89 19.31
N PRO A 23 6.48 -7.48 18.03
CA PRO A 23 5.61 -8.01 16.98
C PRO A 23 5.73 -9.54 16.90
N THR A 24 4.59 -10.22 16.76
CA THR A 24 4.50 -11.68 16.71
C THR A 24 3.75 -12.14 15.47
N TYR A 25 4.15 -13.29 14.94
CA TYR A 25 3.33 -14.08 14.02
C TYR A 25 2.33 -14.88 14.85
N GLU A 26 1.04 -14.79 14.54
CA GLU A 26 -0.01 -15.38 15.38
C GLU A 26 -0.15 -16.89 15.14
N HIS A 27 0.06 -17.32 13.90
CA HIS A 27 -0.05 -18.70 13.48
C HIS A 27 1.17 -19.15 12.65
N PRO A 28 1.47 -20.47 12.64
CA PRO A 28 2.50 -21.01 11.77
C PRO A 28 2.20 -20.70 10.31
N GLY A 29 3.16 -20.06 9.63
CA GLY A 29 3.05 -19.70 8.21
C GLY A 29 2.42 -18.33 7.94
N ASP A 30 2.05 -17.57 8.98
CA ASP A 30 1.62 -16.18 8.80
C ASP A 30 2.74 -15.37 8.12
N ALA A 31 2.35 -14.55 7.14
CA ALA A 31 3.31 -13.75 6.37
C ALA A 31 3.78 -12.49 7.10
N GLY A 32 2.96 -11.96 8.03
CA GLY A 32 3.23 -10.69 8.70
C GLY A 32 3.15 -10.80 10.22
N ALA A 33 4.01 -10.05 10.90
CA ALA A 33 3.97 -9.91 12.36
C ALA A 33 3.06 -8.75 12.75
N ASP A 34 2.15 -8.95 13.72
CA ASP A 34 1.17 -7.95 14.11
C ASP A 34 1.85 -6.72 14.77
N LEU A 35 1.56 -5.53 14.26
CA LEU A 35 1.96 -4.24 14.82
C LEU A 35 0.84 -3.69 15.71
N ARG A 36 1.23 -3.19 16.87
CA ARG A 36 0.32 -2.59 17.85
C ARG A 36 0.44 -1.08 17.86
N THR A 37 -0.59 -0.36 18.27
CA THR A 37 -0.47 1.07 18.58
C THR A 37 -0.08 1.30 20.04
N THR A 38 0.64 2.38 20.33
CA THR A 38 0.97 2.79 21.70
C THR A 38 0.07 3.88 22.26
N VAL A 39 -0.92 4.34 21.49
CA VAL A 39 -1.87 5.40 21.90
C VAL A 39 -3.30 4.98 21.61
N ALA A 40 -4.23 5.43 22.45
CA ALA A 40 -5.65 5.32 22.13
C ALA A 40 -6.04 6.34 21.05
N CYS A 41 -6.97 5.99 20.18
CA CYS A 41 -7.47 6.85 19.11
C CYS A 41 -8.89 6.45 18.73
N GLU A 42 -9.73 7.43 18.46
CA GLU A 42 -11.05 7.22 17.83
C GLU A 42 -11.08 8.00 16.52
N LEU A 43 -11.57 7.36 15.45
CA LEU A 43 -11.70 7.96 14.12
C LEU A 43 -13.17 7.93 13.71
N ALA A 44 -13.74 9.12 13.49
CA ALA A 44 -15.05 9.24 12.87
C ALA A 44 -15.01 8.77 11.39
N PRO A 45 -16.17 8.52 10.76
CA PRO A 45 -16.26 8.22 9.32
C PRO A 45 -15.45 9.19 8.45
N GLY A 46 -14.54 8.65 7.62
CA GLY A 46 -13.69 9.43 6.72
C GLY A 46 -12.44 10.05 7.35
N GLU A 47 -12.27 9.96 8.67
CA GLU A 47 -11.07 10.48 9.35
C GLU A 47 -9.86 9.56 9.22
N ARG A 48 -8.68 10.15 9.39
CA ARG A 48 -7.40 9.44 9.40
C ARG A 48 -6.50 9.94 10.53
N ALA A 49 -5.67 9.04 11.06
CA ALA A 49 -4.63 9.38 12.02
C ALA A 49 -3.33 8.63 11.74
N VAL A 50 -2.22 9.21 12.21
CA VAL A 50 -0.90 8.55 12.23
C VAL A 50 -0.70 7.94 13.61
N LEU A 51 -0.79 6.62 13.70
CA LEU A 51 -0.67 5.90 14.97
C LEU A 51 0.77 5.40 15.18
N PRO A 52 1.46 5.80 16.26
CA PRO A 52 2.76 5.25 16.64
C PRO A 52 2.64 3.78 17.05
N THR A 53 3.69 3.01 16.78
CA THR A 53 3.72 1.57 17.09
C THR A 53 4.61 1.20 18.27
N GLY A 54 5.42 2.12 18.75
CA GLY A 54 6.40 1.87 19.80
C GLY A 54 7.61 1.07 19.37
N VAL A 55 7.78 0.76 18.07
CA VAL A 55 8.91 -0.04 17.58
C VAL A 55 9.64 0.63 16.41
N SER A 56 10.96 0.48 16.43
CA SER A 56 11.87 0.82 15.34
C SER A 56 12.62 -0.44 14.92
N VAL A 57 12.95 -0.56 13.64
CA VAL A 57 13.69 -1.71 13.11
C VAL A 57 14.95 -1.26 12.37
N ALA A 58 15.92 -2.16 12.26
CA ALA A 58 16.99 -2.07 11.28
C ALA A 58 16.92 -3.32 10.40
N LEU A 59 16.48 -3.14 9.15
CA LEU A 59 16.43 -4.22 8.18
C LEU A 59 17.81 -4.40 7.55
N PRO A 60 18.19 -5.64 7.20
CA PRO A 60 19.38 -5.90 6.39
C PRO A 60 19.27 -5.25 5.01
N GLU A 61 20.41 -4.95 4.39
CA GLU A 61 20.45 -4.47 3.01
C GLU A 61 19.85 -5.51 2.05
N GLY A 62 19.12 -5.05 1.02
CA GLY A 62 18.38 -5.92 0.10
C GLY A 62 16.99 -6.34 0.60
N TYR A 63 16.54 -5.79 1.74
CA TYR A 63 15.20 -6.02 2.28
C TYR A 63 14.42 -4.71 2.44
N ALA A 64 13.11 -4.83 2.36
CA ALA A 64 12.16 -3.80 2.80
C ALA A 64 11.11 -4.47 3.68
N ALA A 65 10.44 -3.69 4.52
CA ALA A 65 9.26 -4.15 5.22
C ALA A 65 8.02 -3.41 4.73
N PHE A 66 6.91 -4.13 4.64
CA PHE A 66 5.65 -3.63 4.14
C PHE A 66 4.60 -3.70 5.25
N VAL A 67 3.97 -2.57 5.55
CA VAL A 67 2.89 -2.47 6.52
C VAL A 67 1.57 -2.68 5.80
N HIS A 68 0.92 -3.81 6.08
CA HIS A 68 -0.34 -4.21 5.48
C HIS A 68 -1.52 -3.98 6.45
N PRO A 69 -2.72 -3.68 5.93
CA PRO A 69 -3.94 -3.71 6.71
C PRO A 69 -4.20 -5.11 7.28
N ARG A 70 -4.86 -5.20 8.44
CA ARG A 70 -5.38 -6.47 8.97
C ARG A 70 -6.76 -6.73 8.38
N SER A 71 -6.96 -7.88 7.75
CA SER A 71 -8.20 -8.22 7.04
C SER A 71 -9.45 -8.14 7.94
N GLY A 72 -9.32 -8.52 9.22
CA GLY A 72 -10.40 -8.44 10.19
C GLY A 72 -10.89 -7.01 10.48
N LEU A 73 -9.97 -6.05 10.58
CA LEU A 73 -10.32 -4.63 10.78
C LEU A 73 -10.89 -4.03 9.49
N ALA A 74 -10.32 -4.38 8.34
CA ALA A 74 -10.82 -3.92 7.05
C ALA A 74 -12.26 -4.39 6.80
N ALA A 75 -12.55 -5.67 7.00
CA ALA A 75 -13.85 -6.26 6.70
C ALA A 75 -14.94 -5.88 7.71
N ARG A 76 -14.59 -5.71 8.99
CA ARG A 76 -15.58 -5.48 10.07
C ARG A 76 -15.75 -4.02 10.48
N CYS A 77 -14.74 -3.19 10.24
CA CYS A 77 -14.72 -1.81 10.74
C CYS A 77 -14.36 -0.79 9.65
N GLY A 78 -14.25 -1.19 8.38
CA GLY A 78 -13.88 -0.29 7.29
C GLY A 78 -12.47 0.29 7.39
N VAL A 79 -11.59 -0.31 8.20
CA VAL A 79 -10.25 0.23 8.43
C VAL A 79 -9.32 -0.07 7.26
N ALA A 80 -8.71 0.96 6.70
CA ALA A 80 -7.65 0.84 5.72
C ALA A 80 -6.39 1.61 6.16
N LEU A 81 -5.32 1.46 5.39
CA LEU A 81 -4.13 2.30 5.52
C LEU A 81 -4.04 3.20 4.30
N VAL A 82 -3.85 4.50 4.54
CA VAL A 82 -3.82 5.51 3.46
C VAL A 82 -2.71 5.22 2.44
N ASN A 83 -1.58 4.69 2.91
CA ASN A 83 -0.41 4.38 2.10
C ASN A 83 -0.19 2.87 1.92
N ALA A 84 -1.22 2.02 2.04
CA ALA A 84 -1.05 0.57 1.92
C ALA A 84 -0.55 0.14 0.53
N PRO A 85 0.42 -0.80 0.45
CA PRO A 85 1.28 -1.23 1.55
C PRO A 85 2.29 -0.14 1.94
N GLY A 86 2.42 0.17 3.23
CA GLY A 86 3.36 1.18 3.69
C GLY A 86 4.80 0.64 3.64
N THR A 87 5.70 1.29 2.90
CA THR A 87 7.09 0.84 2.73
C THR A 87 8.00 1.37 3.84
N ILE A 88 8.73 0.47 4.50
CA ILE A 88 9.80 0.76 5.46
C ILE A 88 11.13 0.38 4.82
N ASP A 89 11.96 1.39 4.55
CA ASP A 89 13.27 1.22 3.92
C ASP A 89 14.32 0.63 4.88
N ALA A 90 15.30 -0.09 4.34
CA ALA A 90 16.41 -0.65 5.15
C ALA A 90 17.24 0.41 5.89
N GLY A 91 17.29 1.64 5.37
CA GLY A 91 17.97 2.77 6.02
C GLY A 91 17.15 3.43 7.15
N TYR A 92 15.86 3.13 7.27
CA TYR A 92 15.00 3.77 8.27
C TYR A 92 15.34 3.30 9.68
N ARG A 93 15.44 4.24 10.63
CA ARG A 93 15.68 3.96 12.07
C ARG A 93 14.68 4.66 12.99
N GLY A 94 13.73 5.39 12.41
CA GLY A 94 12.66 6.01 13.17
C GLY A 94 11.65 4.98 13.67
N GLU A 95 10.69 5.44 14.44
CA GLU A 95 9.56 4.64 14.87
C GLU A 95 8.65 4.34 13.68
N ILE A 96 8.25 3.07 13.51
CA ILE A 96 7.23 2.70 12.53
C ILE A 96 5.91 3.34 12.96
N LYS A 97 5.27 4.07 12.04
CA LYS A 97 3.94 4.65 12.25
C LYS A 97 2.99 4.16 11.17
N VAL A 98 1.73 4.03 11.55
CA VAL A 98 0.67 3.46 10.71
C VAL A 98 -0.35 4.56 10.40
N ILE A 99 -0.58 4.86 9.13
CA ILE A 99 -1.52 5.90 8.70
C ILE A 99 -2.89 5.25 8.48
N VAL A 100 -3.67 5.16 9.56
CA VAL A 100 -4.98 4.51 9.56
C VAL A 100 -6.05 5.47 9.05
N VAL A 101 -6.98 4.98 8.24
CA VAL A 101 -8.20 5.69 7.80
C VAL A 101 -9.43 4.85 8.08
N ASN A 102 -10.50 5.50 8.55
CA ASN A 102 -11.82 4.89 8.67
C ASN A 102 -12.61 5.12 7.37
N LEU A 103 -12.85 4.05 6.60
CA LEU A 103 -13.67 4.08 5.39
C LEU A 103 -15.13 3.66 5.64
N ASP A 104 -15.50 3.31 6.87
CA ASP A 104 -16.90 3.11 7.20
C ASP A 104 -17.64 4.46 7.07
N PRO A 105 -18.76 4.53 6.33
CA PRO A 105 -19.46 5.78 6.08
C PRO A 105 -20.30 6.27 7.27
N ARG A 106 -20.41 5.49 8.36
CA ARG A 106 -21.39 5.72 9.43
C ARG A 106 -20.80 5.52 10.82
N GLU A 107 -20.05 4.46 11.03
CA GLU A 107 -19.60 4.04 12.35
C GLU A 107 -18.18 4.54 12.65
N PRO A 108 -17.92 5.11 13.84
CA PRO A 108 -16.56 5.38 14.28
C PRO A 108 -15.81 4.08 14.57
N VAL A 109 -14.49 4.13 14.46
CA VAL A 109 -13.60 3.04 14.93
C VAL A 109 -12.71 3.54 16.04
N ARG A 110 -12.61 2.73 17.10
CA ARG A 110 -11.79 3.03 18.28
C ARG A 110 -10.66 2.02 18.41
N PHE A 111 -9.50 2.53 18.75
CA PHE A 111 -8.28 1.78 19.08
C PHE A 111 -7.87 2.11 20.51
N GLU A 112 -7.54 1.09 21.27
CA GLU A 112 -6.92 1.22 22.57
C GLU A 112 -5.40 1.03 22.48
N ARG A 113 -4.69 1.49 23.52
CA ARG A 113 -3.27 1.21 23.63
C ARG A 113 -3.03 -0.31 23.58
N PHE A 114 -2.10 -0.70 22.71
CA PHE A 114 -1.72 -2.06 22.37
C PHE A 114 -2.69 -2.87 21.51
N ASP A 115 -3.73 -2.26 20.95
CA ASP A 115 -4.50 -2.88 19.89
C ASP A 115 -3.64 -3.14 18.65
N ARG A 116 -3.88 -4.27 18.01
CA ARG A 116 -3.20 -4.71 16.79
C ARG A 116 -3.84 -4.04 15.58
N ILE A 117 -3.15 -3.10 14.96
CA ILE A 117 -3.71 -2.19 13.95
C ILE A 117 -3.23 -2.47 12.52
N ALA A 118 -2.08 -3.13 12.36
CA ALA A 118 -1.48 -3.46 11.07
C ALA A 118 -0.63 -4.73 11.21
N GLN A 119 -0.08 -5.23 10.11
CA GLN A 119 0.89 -6.33 10.11
C GLN A 119 2.11 -5.97 9.26
N LEU A 120 3.30 -6.35 9.72
CA LEU A 120 4.58 -6.06 9.08
C LEU A 120 5.07 -7.30 8.33
N VAL A 121 5.21 -7.21 7.00
CA VAL A 121 5.74 -8.26 6.13
C VAL A 121 7.14 -7.87 5.68
N VAL A 122 8.16 -8.65 6.02
CA VAL A 122 9.55 -8.39 5.60
C VAL A 122 9.86 -9.19 4.33
N GLN A 123 10.35 -8.53 3.29
CA GLN A 123 10.63 -9.18 2.00
C GLN A 123 11.97 -8.74 1.43
N GLN A 124 12.60 -9.63 0.66
CA GLN A 124 13.71 -9.28 -0.21
C GLN A 124 13.20 -8.37 -1.34
N VAL A 125 14.00 -7.35 -1.67
CA VAL A 125 13.70 -6.40 -2.74
C VAL A 125 14.92 -6.22 -3.64
N GLU A 126 14.67 -6.14 -4.95
CA GLU A 126 15.72 -5.97 -5.95
C GLU A 126 16.09 -4.49 -6.12
N ARG A 127 17.40 -4.21 -6.13
CA ARG A 127 17.89 -2.89 -6.54
C ARG A 127 18.02 -2.85 -8.06
N VAL A 128 17.02 -2.27 -8.73
CA VAL A 128 17.01 -2.18 -10.20
C VAL A 128 17.91 -1.05 -10.72
N ARG A 129 18.43 -1.25 -11.94
CA ARG A 129 19.07 -0.19 -12.73
C ARG A 129 18.20 0.07 -13.97
N PHE A 130 17.64 1.27 -14.06
CA PHE A 130 16.89 1.68 -15.25
C PHE A 130 17.85 1.85 -16.44
N ARG A 131 17.48 1.29 -17.60
CA ARG A 131 18.16 1.49 -18.88
C ARG A 131 17.17 2.08 -19.87
N GLN A 132 17.38 3.33 -20.27
CA GLN A 132 16.51 4.02 -21.23
C GLN A 132 16.71 3.43 -22.63
N VAL A 133 15.59 3.18 -23.33
CA VAL A 133 15.52 2.72 -24.72
C VAL A 133 14.48 3.54 -25.48
N ALA A 134 14.56 3.56 -26.81
CA ALA A 134 13.56 4.25 -27.63
C ALA A 134 12.20 3.54 -27.61
N GLU A 135 12.22 2.20 -27.64
CA GLU A 135 11.03 1.35 -27.70
C GLU A 135 11.21 0.12 -26.78
N LEU A 136 10.13 -0.31 -26.12
CA LEU A 136 10.10 -1.53 -25.32
C LEU A 136 9.81 -2.75 -26.23
N PRO A 137 10.27 -3.96 -25.87
CA PRO A 137 9.89 -5.18 -26.58
C PRO A 137 8.39 -5.48 -26.49
N ASP A 138 7.85 -6.15 -27.52
CA ASP A 138 6.46 -6.61 -27.53
C ASP A 138 6.16 -7.57 -26.36
N SER A 139 4.92 -7.53 -25.87
CA SER A 139 4.42 -8.48 -24.87
C SER A 139 2.96 -8.84 -25.14
N ALA A 140 2.52 -10.01 -24.67
CA ALA A 140 1.13 -10.46 -24.82
C ALA A 140 0.10 -9.50 -24.19
N ARG A 141 0.51 -8.72 -23.18
CA ARG A 141 -0.34 -7.71 -22.55
C ARG A 141 -0.28 -6.35 -23.25
N ALA A 142 0.85 -6.02 -23.88
CA ALA A 142 1.12 -4.73 -24.52
C ALA A 142 0.61 -3.55 -23.65
N GLU A 143 -0.23 -2.68 -24.21
CA GLU A 143 -0.83 -1.52 -23.52
C GLU A 143 -2.10 -1.85 -22.70
N GLY A 144 -2.49 -3.12 -22.59
CA GLY A 144 -3.69 -3.55 -21.87
C GLY A 144 -3.59 -3.35 -20.34
N GLY A 145 -4.38 -2.42 -19.79
CA GLY A 145 -4.50 -2.13 -18.36
C GLY A 145 -5.94 -1.79 -17.95
N PHE A 146 -6.18 -1.49 -16.67
CA PHE A 146 -7.45 -0.96 -16.16
C PHE A 146 -8.72 -1.76 -16.51
N GLY A 147 -8.67 -3.09 -16.38
CA GLY A 147 -9.81 -3.95 -16.73
C GLY A 147 -9.85 -4.38 -18.19
N SER A 148 -8.72 -4.34 -18.91
CA SER A 148 -8.59 -4.80 -20.31
C SER A 148 -8.99 -6.26 -20.55
N THR A 149 -9.13 -7.08 -19.49
CA THR A 149 -9.62 -8.46 -19.56
C THR A 149 -11.12 -8.58 -19.28
N GLY A 150 -11.81 -7.47 -18.98
CA GLY A 150 -13.20 -7.46 -18.54
C GLY A 150 -13.42 -8.23 -17.23
N GLY A 151 -14.64 -8.73 -17.03
CA GLY A 151 -14.98 -9.67 -15.95
C GLY A 151 -15.81 -9.06 -14.82
N HIS A 152 -16.32 -7.84 -15.02
CA HIS A 152 -17.24 -7.22 -14.06
C HIS A 152 -18.16 -6.24 -14.80
N ALA A 153 -19.49 -6.43 -14.65
CA ALA A 153 -20.50 -5.66 -15.39
C ALA A 153 -20.41 -4.13 -15.22
N ALA A 154 -19.81 -3.64 -14.14
CA ALA A 154 -19.55 -2.22 -13.94
C ALA A 154 -18.41 -1.67 -14.81
N VAL A 155 -17.48 -2.52 -15.25
CA VAL A 155 -16.33 -2.18 -16.11
C VAL A 155 -16.67 -2.47 -17.58
N ASP A 156 -17.60 -3.40 -17.82
CA ASP A 156 -18.04 -3.83 -19.16
C ASP A 156 -19.15 -2.96 -19.77
N ARG A 157 -19.67 -1.96 -19.03
CA ARG A 157 -20.64 -1.00 -19.57
C ARG A 157 -19.94 -0.06 -20.55
N LYS A 158 -20.01 -0.39 -21.83
CA LYS A 158 -19.69 0.54 -22.92
C LYS A 158 -20.63 1.75 -22.81
N ASP A 159 -20.08 2.92 -22.56
CA ASP A 159 -20.77 4.18 -22.77
C ASP A 159 -21.25 4.23 -24.23
N GLY A 160 -22.57 4.21 -24.42
CA GLY A 160 -23.20 4.12 -25.72
C GLY A 160 -24.42 5.01 -25.80
N ALA A 161 -24.22 6.33 -25.67
CA ALA A 161 -25.18 7.34 -26.11
C ALA A 161 -24.67 7.99 -27.41
N SER A 162 -25.57 8.09 -28.40
CA SER A 162 -25.50 8.80 -29.71
C SER A 162 -24.56 8.18 -30.77
N GLY A 163 -24.87 8.12 -32.07
CA GLY A 163 -25.89 8.74 -32.90
C GLY A 163 -25.28 9.05 -34.28
N THR A 164 -25.86 8.51 -35.36
CA THR A 164 -25.84 8.97 -36.78
C THR A 164 -24.51 9.23 -37.54
N SER A 165 -24.34 8.44 -38.62
CA SER A 165 -23.88 8.76 -40.01
C SER A 165 -22.64 9.63 -40.30
N GLY A 166 -21.73 9.09 -41.13
CA GLY A 166 -21.19 9.82 -42.31
C GLY A 166 -19.68 10.09 -42.38
N HIS A 167 -19.02 9.43 -43.35
CA HIS A 167 -17.92 9.90 -44.22
C HIS A 167 -16.52 10.28 -43.65
N ALA A 168 -15.54 9.42 -44.00
CA ALA A 168 -14.20 9.63 -44.56
C ALA A 168 -13.17 10.66 -44.01
N ALA A 169 -11.92 10.15 -43.96
CA ALA A 169 -10.61 10.79 -44.22
C ALA A 169 -9.69 11.20 -43.04
N GLU A 170 -8.48 10.61 -43.10
CA GLU A 170 -7.12 11.10 -42.79
C GLU A 170 -6.76 11.84 -41.48
N GLY A 171 -5.64 11.40 -40.87
CA GLY A 171 -4.63 12.30 -40.28
C GLY A 171 -4.42 12.27 -38.77
N GLY A 172 -3.23 11.80 -38.34
CA GLY A 172 -2.37 12.49 -37.38
C GLY A 172 -2.78 12.72 -35.90
N ALA A 173 -2.09 11.98 -35.03
CA ALA A 173 -1.44 12.43 -33.79
C ALA A 173 -2.22 12.66 -32.47
N THR A 174 -1.51 12.26 -31.39
CA THR A 174 -1.60 12.72 -29.99
C THR A 174 -2.77 12.28 -29.10
N GLY A 175 -2.61 11.11 -28.46
CA GLY A 175 -3.35 10.74 -27.24
C GLY A 175 -2.52 11.01 -25.99
N GLY A 176 -2.36 12.29 -25.61
CA GLY A 176 -1.69 12.67 -24.36
C GLY A 176 -2.57 12.33 -23.15
N ASN A 177 -2.06 11.48 -22.25
CA ASN A 177 -2.74 11.18 -20.99
C ASN A 177 -2.63 12.38 -20.04
N ARG A 178 -3.71 13.17 -19.96
CA ARG A 178 -3.83 14.33 -19.06
C ARG A 178 -4.31 13.86 -17.70
N TYR A 179 -3.38 13.64 -16.77
CA TYR A 179 -3.67 13.83 -15.35
C TYR A 179 -2.88 15.01 -14.82
N ALA A 180 -3.61 15.84 -14.09
CA ALA A 180 -3.35 17.24 -13.86
C ALA A 180 -2.11 17.50 -13.00
N SER A 181 -1.42 18.58 -13.38
CA SER A 181 -0.46 19.35 -12.62
C SER A 181 -0.93 19.62 -11.19
N VAL A 182 -0.14 19.23 -10.20
CA VAL A 182 -0.24 19.82 -8.86
C VAL A 182 0.59 21.09 -8.88
N VAL A 183 -0.09 22.22 -8.73
CA VAL A 183 0.49 23.57 -8.66
C VAL A 183 1.42 23.63 -7.44
N SER A 184 2.68 24.00 -7.69
CA SER A 184 3.61 24.42 -6.65
C SER A 184 3.46 25.93 -6.45
N ASP A 185 2.77 26.35 -5.40
CA ASP A 185 2.89 27.72 -4.90
C ASP A 185 4.08 27.78 -3.93
N ARG A 186 5.22 28.23 -4.48
CA ARG A 186 6.19 29.11 -3.83
C ARG A 186 6.15 30.38 -4.71
N GLU A 187 6.11 31.62 -4.23
CA GLU A 187 6.96 32.26 -3.23
C GLU A 187 6.33 33.59 -2.77
N GLY A 188 6.83 34.14 -1.65
CA GLY A 188 6.63 35.55 -1.34
C GLY A 188 7.25 36.02 -0.03
N GLN A 189 8.56 36.32 -0.09
CA GLN A 189 9.44 37.02 0.89
C GLN A 189 10.14 36.19 1.98
#